data_AF-A0A1Q9PS84-F1
#
_entry.id   AF-A0A1Q9PS84-F1
#
_cell.length_a   1.000
_cell.length_b   1.000
_cell.length_c   1.000
_cell.angle_alpha   90.00
_cell.angle_beta   90.00
_cell.angle_gamma   90.00
#
_symmetry.space_group_name_H-M   'P 1'
#
loop_
_entity.id
_entity.type
_entity.pdbx_description
1 polymer ?
#
loop_
_entity_poly.entity_id
_entity_poly.type
_entity_poly.pdbx_seq_one_letter_code
_entity_poly.pdbx_strand_id
1 'polypeptide(L)'
;MTKEQALKLLILIESVYTNCTFKDETVQQWFSFCSEMDYEKVMEKLKNHIRKSPFPPAIADIVVFSFEENQFQDTLQEWIHEGRERIGWQHNSTKRVTLPDWLIEYSTRKSI
;
A
#
# COMPACT_ATOMS: atom_id res chain seq x y z
N MET A 1 15.96 15.80 -1.75
CA MET A 1 15.71 16.59 -2.99
C MET A 1 16.33 17.99 -2.89
N THR A 2 16.68 18.67 -4.00
CA THR A 2 17.17 20.08 -3.99
C THR A 2 16.04 21.12 -4.10
N LYS A 3 16.32 22.38 -3.74
CA LYS A 3 15.33 23.49 -3.84
C LYS A 3 14.84 23.69 -5.28
N GLU A 4 15.73 23.63 -6.26
CA GLU A 4 15.37 23.77 -7.68
C GLU A 4 14.40 22.68 -8.15
N GLN A 5 14.59 21.45 -7.66
CA GLN A 5 13.71 20.32 -7.95
C GLN A 5 12.31 20.51 -7.35
N ALA A 6 12.19 21.03 -6.12
CA ALA A 6 10.89 21.37 -5.52
C ALA A 6 10.17 22.46 -6.32
N LEU A 7 10.89 23.51 -6.75
CA LEU A 7 10.29 24.56 -7.58
C LEU A 7 9.75 24.00 -8.89
N LYS A 8 10.49 23.09 -9.54
CA LYS A 8 10.01 22.42 -10.75
C LYS A 8 8.70 21.66 -10.52
N LEU A 9 8.54 21.01 -9.36
CA LEU A 9 7.29 20.32 -9.00
C LEU A 9 6.15 21.31 -8.80
N LEU A 10 6.38 22.41 -8.06
CA LEU A 10 5.36 23.41 -7.80
C LEU A 10 4.90 24.11 -9.08
N ILE A 11 5.84 24.48 -9.95
CA ILE A 11 5.55 25.06 -11.28
C ILE A 11 4.75 24.07 -12.13
N LEU A 12 5.09 22.78 -12.09
CA LEU A 12 4.33 21.76 -12.79
C LEU A 12 2.89 21.66 -12.26
N ILE A 13 2.70 21.66 -10.95
CA ILE A 13 1.37 21.62 -10.33
C ILE A 13 0.56 22.87 -10.75
N GLU A 14 1.14 24.06 -10.67
CA GLU A 14 0.48 25.31 -11.10
C GLU A 14 0.11 25.29 -12.59
N SER A 15 0.96 24.72 -13.45
CA SER A 15 0.68 24.60 -14.89
C SER A 15 -0.47 23.65 -15.21
N VAL A 16 -0.66 22.60 -14.41
CA VAL A 16 -1.74 21.62 -14.58
C VAL A 16 -3.03 22.11 -13.93
N TYR A 17 -2.92 22.76 -12.77
CA TYR A 17 -4.04 23.25 -11.98
C TYR A 17 -3.99 24.77 -11.88
N THR A 18 -4.52 25.44 -12.89
CA THR A 18 -4.53 26.92 -13.01
C THR A 18 -5.22 27.65 -11.85
N ASN A 19 -6.06 26.97 -11.08
CA ASN A 19 -6.75 27.52 -9.91
C ASN A 19 -5.90 27.43 -8.62
N CYS A 20 -4.70 26.86 -8.68
CA CYS A 20 -3.83 26.66 -7.54
C CYS A 20 -2.63 27.61 -7.62
N THR A 21 -2.62 28.64 -6.78
CA THR A 21 -1.49 29.58 -6.65
C THR A 21 -0.76 29.34 -5.34
N PHE A 22 0.54 29.08 -5.42
CA PHE A 22 1.38 28.92 -4.23
C PHE A 22 1.87 30.26 -3.71
N LYS A 23 1.71 30.51 -2.41
CA LYS A 23 2.31 31.67 -1.72
C LYS A 23 3.72 31.31 -1.25
N ASP A 24 4.57 32.33 -1.06
CA ASP A 24 5.96 32.14 -0.63
C ASP A 24 6.09 31.28 0.65
N GLU A 25 5.18 31.44 1.61
CA GLU A 25 5.16 30.64 2.84
C GLU A 25 4.91 29.16 2.55
N THR A 26 3.98 28.85 1.64
CA THR A 26 3.70 27.47 1.22
C THR A 26 4.89 26.86 0.50
N VAL A 27 5.56 27.64 -0.35
CA VAL A 27 6.78 27.20 -1.05
C VAL A 27 7.87 26.83 -0.04
N GLN A 28 8.07 27.64 1.00
CA GLN A 28 9.02 27.35 2.08
C GLN A 28 8.67 26.07 2.85
N GLN A 29 7.39 25.86 3.16
CA GLN A 29 6.94 24.63 3.81
C GLN A 29 7.22 23.41 2.94
N TRP A 30 6.89 23.45 1.65
CA TRP A 30 7.20 22.36 0.72
C TRP A 30 8.70 22.04 0.67
N PHE A 31 9.58 23.05 0.71
CA PHE A 31 11.02 22.80 0.79
C PHE A 31 11.44 22.06 2.06
N SER A 32 10.87 22.43 3.21
CA SER A 32 11.20 21.76 4.47
C SER A 32 10.83 20.28 4.42
N PHE A 33 9.62 19.95 3.95
CA PHE A 33 9.15 18.58 3.86
C PHE A 33 9.92 17.77 2.82
N CYS A 34 10.12 18.31 1.61
CA CYS A 34 10.70 17.53 0.53
C CYS A 34 12.23 17.38 0.61
N SER A 35 12.91 18.01 1.59
CA SER A 35 14.37 17.92 1.73
C SER A 35 14.85 16.46 1.86
N GLU A 36 14.11 15.64 2.59
CA GLU A 36 14.39 14.22 2.88
C GLU A 36 13.91 13.25 1.79
N MET A 37 13.25 13.73 0.73
CA MET A 37 12.60 12.89 -0.27
C MET A 37 13.43 12.66 -1.53
N ASP A 38 13.14 11.55 -2.22
CA ASP A 38 13.64 11.22 -3.55
C ASP A 38 12.82 11.92 -4.64
N TYR A 39 13.48 12.70 -5.48
CA TYR A 39 12.83 13.51 -6.52
C TYR A 39 12.11 12.66 -7.58
N GLU A 40 12.74 11.57 -8.04
CA GLU A 40 12.20 10.75 -9.12
C GLU A 40 10.93 10.04 -8.66
N LYS A 41 10.95 9.49 -7.44
CA LYS A 41 9.78 8.83 -6.85
C LYS A 41 8.61 9.81 -6.64
N VAL A 42 8.90 11.02 -6.16
CA VAL A 42 7.91 12.09 -5.98
C VAL A 42 7.32 12.52 -7.33
N MET A 43 8.16 12.66 -8.36
CA MET A 43 7.71 13.01 -9.71
C MET A 43 6.80 11.94 -10.33
N GLU A 44 7.13 10.66 -10.13
CA GLU A 44 6.30 9.55 -10.60
C GLU A 44 4.92 9.56 -9.92
N LYS A 45 4.89 9.72 -8.59
CA LYS A 45 3.63 9.85 -7.84
C LYS A 45 2.81 11.05 -8.29
N LEU A 46 3.44 12.20 -8.50
CA LEU A 46 2.77 13.40 -8.98
C LEU A 46 2.11 13.16 -10.34
N LYS A 47 2.83 12.57 -11.30
CA LYS A 47 2.27 12.22 -12.61
C LYS A 47 1.09 11.26 -12.49
N ASN A 48 1.18 10.27 -11.62
CA ASN A 48 0.09 9.33 -11.37
C ASN A 48 -1.12 9.99 -10.70
N HIS A 49 -0.91 10.97 -9.80
CA HIS A 49 -1.98 11.74 -9.19
C HIS A 49 -2.70 12.59 -10.23
N ILE A 50 -1.97 13.32 -11.08
CA ILE A 50 -2.53 14.16 -12.15
C ILE A 50 -3.41 13.35 -13.11
N ARG A 51 -3.05 12.10 -13.39
CA ARG A 51 -3.86 11.21 -14.24
C ARG A 51 -5.18 10.78 -13.62
N LYS A 52 -5.27 10.76 -12.28
CA LYS A 52 -6.40 10.18 -11.54
C LYS A 52 -7.30 11.25 -10.92
N SER A 53 -6.73 12.37 -10.49
CA SER A 53 -7.42 13.41 -9.75
C SER A 53 -7.49 14.70 -10.56
N PRO A 54 -8.68 15.32 -10.68
CA PRO A 54 -8.83 16.66 -11.25
C PRO A 54 -8.44 17.77 -10.27
N PHE A 55 -8.12 17.44 -9.01
CA PHE A 55 -7.80 18.40 -7.96
C PHE A 55 -6.30 18.40 -7.61
N PRO A 56 -5.74 19.58 -7.22
CA PRO A 56 -4.35 19.71 -6.82
C PRO A 56 -4.00 18.71 -5.71
N PRO A 57 -2.83 18.05 -5.78
CA PRO A 57 -2.37 17.16 -4.72
C PRO A 57 -2.04 17.91 -3.44
N ALA A 58 -2.31 17.29 -2.30
CA ALA A 58 -1.69 17.68 -1.04
C ALA A 58 -0.25 17.12 -0.97
N ILE A 59 0.59 17.69 -0.11
CA ILE A 59 1.94 17.16 0.14
C ILE A 59 1.89 15.66 0.43
N ALA A 60 0.97 15.24 1.31
CA ALA A 60 0.79 13.85 1.74
C ALA A 60 0.54 12.86 0.57
N ASP A 61 -0.09 13.31 -0.51
CA ASP A 61 -0.39 12.44 -1.66
C ASP A 61 0.87 12.12 -2.46
N ILE A 62 1.83 13.03 -2.48
CA ILE A 62 3.06 12.93 -3.26
C ILE A 62 4.25 12.48 -2.41
N VAL A 63 4.16 12.60 -1.08
CA VAL A 63 5.25 12.19 -0.19
C VAL A 63 5.63 10.73 -0.43
N VAL A 64 6.93 10.53 -0.61
CA VAL A 64 7.56 9.22 -0.61
C VAL A 64 8.65 9.26 0.45
N PHE A 65 8.32 8.74 1.64
CA PHE A 65 9.35 8.42 2.62
C PHE A 65 10.09 7.18 2.14
N SER A 66 11.41 7.27 2.05
CA SER A 66 12.26 6.08 1.97
C SER A 66 12.20 5.39 3.33
N PHE A 67 11.16 4.61 3.57
CA PHE A 67 11.26 3.61 4.62
C PHE A 67 12.40 2.68 4.21
N GLU A 68 13.40 2.60 5.09
CA GLU A 68 14.41 1.54 5.05
C GLU A 68 13.65 0.21 4.90
N GLU A 69 14.13 -0.64 3.99
CA GLU A 69 13.43 -1.83 3.49
C GLU A 69 12.76 -2.60 4.65
N ASN A 70 11.44 -2.49 4.72
CA ASN A 70 10.67 -2.97 5.86
C ASN A 70 10.74 -4.50 5.87
N GLN A 71 11.46 -5.09 6.82
CA GLN A 71 11.40 -6.53 7.13
C GLN A 71 9.97 -7.04 7.32
N PHE A 72 9.02 -6.12 7.52
CA PHE A 72 7.59 -6.38 7.54
C PHE A 72 7.03 -6.99 6.26
N GLN A 73 7.54 -6.63 5.07
CA GLN A 73 7.07 -7.23 3.82
C GLN A 73 7.47 -8.70 3.73
N ASP A 74 8.72 -9.01 4.09
CA ASP A 74 9.22 -10.39 4.14
C ASP A 74 8.49 -11.21 5.20
N THR A 75 8.32 -10.64 6.41
CA THR A 75 7.56 -11.26 7.50
C THR A 75 6.12 -11.54 7.09
N LEU A 76 5.48 -10.63 6.35
CA LEU A 76 4.12 -10.82 5.84
C LEU A 76 4.05 -11.95 4.81
N GLN A 77 5.03 -12.04 3.91
CA GLN A 77 5.11 -13.15 2.94
C GLN A 77 5.27 -14.50 3.64
N GLU A 78 6.14 -14.57 4.65
CA GLU A 78 6.32 -15.77 5.48
C GLU A 78 5.00 -16.17 6.17
N TRP A 79 4.29 -15.22 6.80
CA TRP A 79 3.03 -15.53 7.47
C TRP A 79 1.94 -16.02 6.51
N ILE A 80 1.88 -15.47 5.29
CA ILE A 80 0.97 -15.93 4.24
C ILE A 80 1.34 -17.35 3.79
N HIS A 81 2.64 -17.65 3.67
CA HIS A 81 3.14 -18.97 3.31
C HIS A 81 2.78 -20.00 4.39
N GLU A 82 3.11 -19.72 5.65
CA GLU A 82 2.75 -20.57 6.78
C GLU A 82 1.24 -20.75 6.91
N GLY A 83 0.45 -19.70 6.68
CA GLY A 83 -1.01 -19.77 6.67
C GLY A 83 -1.54 -20.77 5.65
N ARG A 84 -0.98 -20.77 4.43
CA ARG A 84 -1.33 -21.74 3.38
C ARG A 84 -0.98 -23.17 3.78
N GLU A 85 0.23 -23.39 4.32
CA GLU A 85 0.64 -24.70 4.80
C GLU A 85 -0.33 -25.21 5.88
N ARG A 86 -0.66 -24.38 6.89
CA ARG A 86 -1.60 -24.74 7.96
C ARG A 86 -2.97 -25.20 7.44
N ILE A 87 -3.52 -24.49 6.45
CA ILE A 87 -4.80 -24.85 5.81
C ILE A 87 -4.68 -26.20 5.07
N GLY A 88 -3.56 -26.42 4.38
CA GLY A 88 -3.26 -27.70 3.71
C GLY A 88 -3.15 -28.87 4.69
N TRP A 89 -2.45 -28.68 5.82
CA TRP A 89 -2.33 -29.67 6.89
C TRP A 89 -3.68 -30.03 7.50
N GLN A 90 -4.55 -29.04 7.77
CA GLN A 90 -5.92 -29.30 8.23
C GLN A 90 -6.74 -30.09 7.20
N HIS A 91 -6.70 -29.70 5.93
CA HIS A 91 -7.44 -30.42 4.89
C HIS A 91 -6.96 -31.87 4.72
N ASN A 92 -5.65 -32.13 4.87
CA ASN A 92 -5.09 -33.47 4.83
C ASN A 92 -5.33 -34.27 6.12
N SER A 93 -5.43 -33.63 7.29
CA SER A 93 -5.75 -34.31 8.55
C SER A 93 -7.23 -34.68 8.64
N THR A 94 -8.15 -33.83 8.18
CA THR A 94 -9.59 -34.15 8.11
C THR A 94 -9.87 -35.34 7.21
N LYS A 95 -9.12 -35.51 6.11
CA LYS A 95 -9.20 -36.70 5.24
C LYS A 95 -8.72 -38.00 5.92
N ARG A 96 -7.95 -37.90 7.01
CA ARG A 96 -7.40 -39.05 7.77
C ARG A 96 -8.19 -39.38 9.03
N VAL A 97 -9.18 -38.55 9.40
CA VAL A 97 -10.10 -38.91 10.49
C VAL A 97 -11.14 -39.84 9.92
N THR A 98 -10.89 -41.14 10.03
CA THR A 98 -11.98 -42.12 10.02
C THR A 98 -12.93 -41.75 11.16
N LEU A 99 -14.20 -41.52 10.83
CA LEU A 99 -15.24 -41.27 11.83
C LEU A 99 -15.19 -42.39 12.87
N PRO A 100 -15.13 -42.08 14.17
CA PRO A 100 -15.22 -43.10 15.21
C PRO A 100 -16.46 -43.96 15.00
N ASP A 101 -16.37 -45.27 15.23
CA ASP A 101 -17.46 -46.23 14.95
C ASP A 101 -18.80 -45.81 15.57
N TRP A 102 -18.77 -45.23 16.78
CA TRP A 102 -19.96 -44.74 17.46
C TRP A 102 -20.66 -43.59 16.72
N LEU A 103 -19.95 -42.79 15.93
CA LEU A 103 -20.47 -41.64 15.19
C LEU A 103 -21.07 -42.07 13.84
N ILE A 104 -20.61 -43.19 13.29
CA ILE A 104 -21.16 -43.82 12.07
C ILE A 104 -22.60 -44.29 12.32
N GLU A 105 -22.86 -44.87 13.50
CA GLU A 105 -24.17 -45.40 13.90
C GLU A 105 -25.27 -44.32 13.89
N TYR A 106 -24.94 -43.07 14.22
CA TYR A 106 -25.89 -41.95 14.21
C TYR A 106 -26.00 -41.22 12.87
N SER A 107 -25.07 -41.43 11.93
CA SER A 107 -25.05 -40.73 10.63
C SER A 107 -26.07 -41.24 9.61
N THR A 108 -26.58 -42.47 9.78
CA THR A 108 -27.46 -43.13 8.80
C THR A 108 -28.95 -42.94 9.07
N ARG A 109 -29.37 -42.08 10.00
CA ARG A 109 -30.77 -41.63 10.05
C ARG A 109 -31.05 -40.70 8.85
N LYS A 110 -31.37 -41.36 7.73
CA LYS A 110 -31.96 -40.76 6.54
C LYS A 110 -33.07 -39.80 6.94
N SER A 111 -32.96 -38.58 6.43
CA SER A 111 -34.09 -37.69 6.17
C SER A 111 -35.20 -38.47 5.48
N ILE A 112 -36.42 -38.25 5.98
CA ILE A 112 -37.72 -38.78 5.55
C ILE A 112 -37.88 -38.76 4.03
#